data_AF-A0AAU1QMF1-F1
#
_entry.id   AF-A0AAU1QMF1-F1
#
_cell.length_a   1.000
_cell.length_b   1.000
_cell.length_c   1.000
_cell.angle_alpha   90.00
_cell.angle_beta   90.00
_cell.angle_gamma   90.00
#
_symmetry.space_group_name_H-M   'P 1'
#
loop_
_entity.id
_entity.type
_entity.pdbx_description
1 polymer ?
#
loop_
_entity_poly.entity_id
_entity_poly.type
_entity_poly.pdbx_seq_one_letter_code
_entity_poly.pdbx_strand_id
1 'polypeptide(L)'
;MPGPPSLGLPWAQAEAQAFHLQGVSHFARAERSAAKSRAALEAPSFLSAEQARLHATHASLCAEAEHWWQALAANDEETVCEAVNTAFSDNPAAGCAVGVDGSVLSVVMRQQDLDAMPTQTPGLTPSGRPTLKNLTKRDRTLWWLTSMGSNIIATLKEGFATAPGITAIDLAVLTRLPNTQLLGFVAYGRWTRQAVASTPWHEPEDALRFLDIGQDVACSVTTTASGTFSSTIKPLDISRTSGLQDLLDHAQEDPDTPEPSLADLDISLGANNTPSGRTPTTGSDPYRIRTFAEWQSDTGTSPNSPRPPNSAPQPHREPATSLIPGQTVVLPEEAWQGMLIAFTFAGADADLTLFLTGTDGRVSDDQDFVFYNQPSAANGASRLLGKQAEGPHVTEKAAVHLTALPEHVQRVVVSINMDVDTGLTCAALTHAALYMDCATGPAWTFQPPADPNIRAMVIAELYRHHTNDQPIWKLRAIGQGWADGLDGLARAHGVDIE
;
A
#
# COMPACT_ATOMS: atom_id res chain seq x y z
N MET A 1 2.68 5.19 -1.85
CA MET A 1 2.78 6.19 -2.94
C MET A 1 4.24 6.37 -3.36
N PRO A 2 4.57 6.37 -4.67
CA PRO A 2 5.93 6.61 -5.14
C PRO A 2 6.41 7.99 -4.69
N GLY A 3 7.69 8.09 -4.31
CA GLY A 3 8.29 9.35 -3.88
C GLY A 3 8.40 10.38 -5.02
N PRO A 4 8.52 11.67 -4.68
CA PRO A 4 8.70 12.73 -5.67
C PRO A 4 10.07 12.62 -6.36
N PRO A 5 10.22 13.21 -7.56
CA PRO A 5 11.51 13.29 -8.24
C PRO A 5 12.50 14.14 -7.43
N SER A 6 13.76 13.69 -7.36
CA SER A 6 14.82 14.44 -6.70
C SER A 6 15.35 15.54 -7.64
N LEU A 7 15.24 16.79 -7.19
CA LEU A 7 15.78 17.96 -7.89
C LEU A 7 17.14 18.32 -7.31
N GLY A 8 18.09 18.72 -8.16
CA GLY A 8 19.45 19.10 -7.75
C GLY A 8 19.76 20.56 -8.01
N LEU A 9 20.74 21.11 -7.29
CA LEU A 9 21.21 22.48 -7.49
C LEU A 9 21.68 22.77 -8.93
N PRO A 10 22.37 21.87 -9.64
CA PRO A 10 22.73 22.11 -11.04
C PRO A 10 21.52 22.33 -11.95
N TRP A 11 20.43 21.60 -11.72
CA TRP A 11 19.17 21.78 -12.44
C TRP A 11 18.54 23.15 -12.13
N ALA A 12 18.42 23.49 -10.85
CA ALA A 12 17.84 24.77 -10.43
C ALA A 12 18.66 25.96 -10.94
N GLN A 13 19.99 25.84 -10.97
CA GLN A 13 20.89 26.83 -11.57
C GLN A 13 20.70 26.95 -13.08
N ALA A 14 20.55 25.83 -13.80
CA ALA A 14 20.30 25.85 -15.23
C ALA A 14 18.96 26.55 -15.55
N GLU A 15 17.92 26.25 -14.79
CA GLU A 15 16.59 26.86 -14.94
C GLU A 15 16.61 28.36 -14.65
N ALA A 16 17.20 28.77 -13.52
CA ALA A 16 17.37 30.17 -13.15
C ALA A 16 18.24 30.94 -14.17
N GLN A 17 19.30 30.31 -14.69
CA GLN A 17 20.15 30.92 -15.72
C GLN A 17 19.41 31.07 -17.04
N ALA A 18 18.64 30.07 -17.46
CA ALA A 18 17.82 30.14 -18.67
C ALA A 18 16.83 31.31 -18.58
N PHE A 19 16.19 31.47 -17.41
CA PHE A 19 15.31 32.59 -17.13
C PHE A 19 16.02 33.96 -17.18
N HIS A 20 17.10 34.15 -16.41
CA HIS A 20 17.80 35.45 -16.33
C HIS A 20 18.57 35.84 -17.60
N LEU A 21 18.93 34.86 -18.45
CA LEU A 21 19.60 35.10 -19.74
C LEU A 21 18.61 35.31 -20.89
N GLN A 22 17.31 35.12 -20.65
CA GLN A 22 16.27 35.35 -21.66
C GLN A 22 16.30 36.82 -22.11
N GLY A 23 16.49 37.03 -23.42
CA GLY A 23 16.58 38.38 -24.00
C GLY A 23 17.93 39.09 -23.85
N VAL A 24 18.94 38.48 -23.21
CA VAL A 24 20.29 39.06 -23.06
C VAL A 24 21.18 38.66 -24.23
N SER A 25 21.68 39.66 -24.99
CA SER A 25 22.57 39.44 -26.14
C SER A 25 23.82 38.64 -25.77
N HIS A 26 24.25 37.73 -26.67
CA HIS A 26 25.48 36.93 -26.51
C HIS A 26 26.75 37.80 -26.37
N PHE A 27 26.74 39.02 -26.91
CA PHE A 27 27.88 39.93 -26.87
C PHE A 27 27.93 40.81 -25.61
N ALA A 28 26.84 40.86 -24.83
CA ALA A 28 26.72 41.67 -23.61
C ALA A 28 27.38 40.97 -22.40
N ARG A 29 28.70 40.83 -22.41
CA ARG A 29 29.46 40.05 -21.41
C ARG A 29 29.18 40.46 -19.95
N ALA A 30 29.09 41.77 -19.68
CA ALA A 30 28.83 42.29 -18.34
C ALA A 30 27.40 41.94 -17.85
N GLU A 31 26.40 42.16 -18.70
CA GLU A 31 24.99 41.84 -18.40
C GLU A 31 24.77 40.35 -18.20
N ARG A 32 25.41 39.50 -19.03
CA ARG A 32 25.38 38.04 -18.87
C ARG A 32 26.03 37.58 -17.57
N SER A 33 27.13 38.21 -17.15
CA SER A 33 27.79 37.93 -15.87
C SER A 33 26.89 38.27 -14.69
N ALA A 34 26.22 39.43 -14.75
CA ALA A 34 25.24 39.84 -13.75
C ALA A 34 24.03 38.89 -13.70
N ALA A 35 23.49 38.51 -14.85
CA ALA A 35 22.38 37.55 -14.97
C ALA A 35 22.72 36.18 -14.36
N LYS A 36 23.92 35.64 -14.63
CA LYS A 36 24.39 34.38 -14.03
C LYS A 36 24.59 34.49 -12.52
N SER A 37 25.05 35.64 -12.03
CA SER A 37 25.24 35.89 -10.60
C SER A 37 23.90 35.94 -9.86
N ARG A 38 22.87 36.58 -10.44
CA ARG A 38 21.49 36.56 -9.91
C ARG A 38 20.91 35.15 -9.88
N ALA A 39 21.05 34.41 -10.99
CA ALA A 39 20.61 33.02 -11.07
C ALA A 39 21.26 32.13 -9.99
N ALA A 40 22.56 32.29 -9.74
CA ALA A 40 23.26 31.54 -8.70
C ALA A 40 22.80 31.88 -7.28
N LEU A 41 22.37 33.13 -7.05
CA LEU A 41 21.84 33.59 -5.75
C LEU A 41 20.42 33.06 -5.50
N GLU A 42 19.57 33.01 -6.54
CA GLU A 42 18.15 32.65 -6.42
C GLU A 42 17.90 31.14 -6.54
N ALA A 43 18.76 30.40 -7.26
CA ALA A 43 18.60 28.96 -7.50
C ALA A 43 18.45 28.10 -6.21
N PRO A 44 19.19 28.33 -5.11
CA PRO A 44 18.98 27.58 -3.87
C PRO A 44 17.58 27.77 -3.26
N SER A 45 17.03 28.99 -3.36
CA SER A 45 15.68 29.29 -2.83
C SER A 45 14.60 28.67 -3.70
N PHE A 46 14.77 28.72 -5.02
CA PHE A 46 13.89 28.02 -5.96
C PHE A 46 13.89 26.50 -5.73
N LEU A 47 15.08 25.90 -5.61
CA LEU A 47 15.23 24.47 -5.35
C LEU A 47 14.53 24.06 -4.04
N SER A 48 14.82 24.76 -2.94
CA SER A 48 14.24 24.46 -1.63
C SER A 48 12.71 24.60 -1.65
N ALA A 49 12.18 25.64 -2.29
CA ALA A 49 10.73 25.83 -2.41
C ALA A 49 10.06 24.71 -3.21
N GLU A 50 10.66 24.30 -4.34
CA GLU A 50 10.08 23.25 -5.18
C GLU A 50 10.19 21.86 -4.54
N GLN A 51 11.32 21.54 -3.90
CA GLN A 51 11.46 20.30 -3.11
C GLN A 51 10.44 20.23 -1.97
N ALA A 52 10.27 21.33 -1.22
CA ALA A 52 9.27 21.40 -0.15
C ALA A 52 7.84 21.19 -0.67
N ARG A 53 7.51 21.77 -1.82
CA ARG A 53 6.21 21.57 -2.48
C ARG A 53 6.00 20.11 -2.88
N LEU A 54 7.00 19.50 -3.54
CA LEU A 54 6.93 18.10 -3.96
C LEU A 54 6.79 17.14 -2.76
N HIS A 55 7.51 17.40 -1.67
CA HIS A 55 7.38 16.64 -0.42
C HIS A 55 5.99 16.83 0.21
N ALA A 56 5.45 18.05 0.21
CA ALA A 56 4.10 18.31 0.70
C ALA A 56 3.03 17.57 -0.14
N THR A 57 3.17 17.57 -1.46
CA THR A 57 2.29 16.78 -2.35
C THR A 57 2.40 15.29 -2.06
N HIS A 58 3.61 14.74 -1.91
CA HIS A 58 3.78 13.32 -1.55
C HIS A 58 3.15 12.99 -0.19
N ALA A 59 3.32 13.85 0.81
CA ALA A 59 2.70 13.69 2.11
C ALA A 59 1.16 13.68 2.03
N SER A 60 0.55 14.58 1.24
CA SER A 60 -0.90 14.58 0.98
C SER A 60 -1.36 13.27 0.35
N LEU A 61 -0.67 12.83 -0.70
CA LEU A 61 -0.97 11.57 -1.39
C LEU A 61 -0.85 10.36 -0.46
N CYS A 62 0.16 10.34 0.42
CA CYS A 62 0.31 9.29 1.43
C CYS A 62 -0.83 9.33 2.46
N ALA A 63 -1.23 10.52 2.92
CA ALA A 63 -2.33 10.68 3.87
C ALA A 63 -3.68 10.28 3.25
N GLU A 64 -3.93 10.64 1.99
CA GLU A 64 -5.12 10.22 1.23
C GLU A 64 -5.17 8.70 1.07
N ALA A 65 -4.05 8.08 0.70
CA ALA A 65 -3.94 6.63 0.58
C ALA A 65 -4.17 5.90 1.91
N GLU A 66 -3.61 6.44 3.00
CA GLU A 66 -3.81 5.90 4.35
C GLU A 66 -5.28 6.03 4.78
N HIS A 67 -5.91 7.18 4.53
CA HIS A 67 -7.32 7.40 4.85
C HIS A 67 -8.23 6.42 4.08
N TRP A 68 -7.97 6.25 2.78
CA TRP A 68 -8.69 5.27 1.95
C TRP A 68 -8.52 3.84 2.48
N TRP A 69 -7.28 3.47 2.85
CA TRP A 69 -7.00 2.15 3.43
C TRP A 69 -7.73 1.92 4.76
N GLN A 70 -7.76 2.93 5.63
CA GLN A 70 -8.50 2.88 6.89
C GLN A 70 -10.01 2.75 6.67
N ALA A 71 -10.58 3.48 5.72
CA ALA A 71 -12.00 3.36 5.36
C ALA A 71 -12.32 1.96 4.85
N LEU A 72 -11.49 1.40 3.97
CA LEU A 72 -11.63 0.03 3.47
C LEU A 72 -11.56 -1.01 4.61
N ALA A 73 -10.59 -0.86 5.53
CA ALA A 73 -10.43 -1.76 6.67
C ALA A 73 -11.57 -1.64 7.70
N ALA A 74 -12.18 -0.46 7.81
CA ALA A 74 -13.33 -0.19 8.66
C ALA A 74 -14.67 -0.62 8.04
N ASN A 75 -14.66 -1.23 6.85
CA ASN A 75 -15.84 -1.62 6.07
C ASN A 75 -16.76 -0.44 5.73
N ASP A 76 -16.18 0.73 5.44
CA ASP A 76 -16.93 1.85 4.87
C ASP A 76 -17.60 1.43 3.56
N GLU A 77 -18.92 1.59 3.47
CA GLU A 77 -19.73 1.04 2.38
C GLU A 77 -19.30 1.57 1.01
N GLU A 78 -19.11 2.88 0.88
CA GLU A 78 -18.72 3.52 -0.40
C GLU A 78 -17.35 3.01 -0.84
N THR A 79 -16.37 3.02 0.07
CA THR A 79 -15.00 2.59 -0.21
C THR A 79 -14.92 1.10 -0.56
N VAL A 80 -15.63 0.24 0.19
CA VAL A 80 -15.66 -1.21 -0.06
C VAL A 80 -16.35 -1.50 -1.40
N CYS A 81 -17.51 -0.91 -1.66
CA CYS A 81 -18.24 -1.13 -2.90
C CYS A 81 -17.42 -0.66 -4.11
N GLU A 82 -16.76 0.51 -4.03
CA GLU A 82 -15.88 0.99 -5.11
C GLU A 82 -14.71 0.02 -5.35
N ALA A 83 -14.01 -0.39 -4.29
CA ALA A 83 -12.86 -1.28 -4.40
C ALA A 83 -13.26 -2.66 -4.97
N VAL A 84 -14.32 -3.26 -4.45
CA VAL A 84 -14.80 -4.58 -4.88
C VAL A 84 -15.34 -4.53 -6.31
N ASN A 85 -16.10 -3.50 -6.68
CA ASN A 85 -16.60 -3.35 -8.05
C ASN A 85 -15.46 -3.11 -9.05
N THR A 86 -14.40 -2.41 -8.64
CA THR A 86 -13.19 -2.28 -9.45
C THR A 86 -12.53 -3.63 -9.66
N ALA A 87 -12.43 -4.46 -8.62
CA ALA A 87 -11.89 -5.81 -8.72
C ALA A 87 -12.75 -6.68 -9.66
N PHE A 88 -14.07 -6.68 -9.48
CA PHE A 88 -15.00 -7.46 -10.32
C PHE A 88 -15.04 -7.04 -11.79
N SER A 89 -14.42 -5.91 -12.17
CA SER A 89 -14.48 -5.37 -13.54
C SER A 89 -13.79 -6.23 -14.60
N ASP A 90 -13.01 -7.25 -14.22
CA ASP A 90 -12.41 -8.20 -15.16
C ASP A 90 -13.02 -9.62 -15.05
N ASN A 91 -14.04 -9.81 -14.21
CA ASN A 91 -14.64 -11.13 -14.01
C ASN A 91 -15.44 -11.64 -15.21
N PRO A 92 -15.43 -12.97 -15.47
CA PRO A 92 -16.26 -13.58 -16.51
C PRO A 92 -17.77 -13.51 -16.25
N ALA A 93 -18.17 -13.48 -14.97
CA ALA A 93 -19.54 -13.26 -14.53
C ALA A 93 -19.61 -11.90 -13.85
N ALA A 94 -20.50 -11.04 -14.34
CA ALA A 94 -20.61 -9.67 -13.84
C ALA A 94 -21.12 -9.68 -12.40
N GLY A 95 -20.26 -9.28 -11.47
CA GLY A 95 -20.60 -9.08 -10.06
C GLY A 95 -20.71 -7.59 -9.75
N CYS A 96 -21.62 -7.24 -8.85
CA CYS A 96 -21.77 -5.89 -8.34
C CYS A 96 -21.96 -5.94 -6.82
N ALA A 97 -21.06 -5.33 -6.07
CA ALA A 97 -21.25 -4.98 -4.67
C ALA A 97 -22.29 -3.85 -4.58
N VAL A 98 -23.37 -4.10 -3.83
CA VAL A 98 -24.54 -3.22 -3.73
C VAL A 98 -24.72 -2.60 -2.34
N GLY A 99 -23.92 -3.01 -1.36
CA GLY A 99 -23.96 -2.44 -0.02
C GLY A 99 -23.20 -3.27 1.01
N VAL A 100 -22.99 -2.68 2.19
CA VAL A 100 -22.26 -3.29 3.31
C VAL A 100 -23.06 -3.08 4.59
N ASP A 101 -23.30 -4.15 5.34
CA ASP A 101 -23.88 -4.10 6.69
C ASP A 101 -22.88 -4.68 7.70
N GLY A 102 -22.20 -3.78 8.43
CA GLY A 102 -21.15 -4.13 9.39
C GLY A 102 -19.96 -4.82 8.72
N SER A 103 -19.91 -6.15 8.77
CA SER A 103 -18.87 -6.97 8.12
C SER A 103 -19.42 -7.94 7.07
N VAL A 104 -20.66 -7.70 6.63
CA VAL A 104 -21.36 -8.46 5.61
C VAL A 104 -21.49 -7.62 4.34
N LEU A 105 -20.91 -8.09 3.25
CA LEU A 105 -21.02 -7.46 1.93
C LEU A 105 -22.19 -8.07 1.17
N SER A 106 -23.02 -7.25 0.54
CA SER A 106 -24.08 -7.70 -0.36
C SER A 106 -23.63 -7.61 -1.82
N VAL A 107 -23.76 -8.72 -2.56
CA VAL A 107 -23.35 -8.84 -3.97
C VAL A 107 -24.49 -9.38 -4.82
N VAL A 108 -24.68 -8.78 -5.98
CA VAL A 108 -25.54 -9.29 -7.06
C VAL A 108 -24.66 -9.75 -8.20
N MET A 109 -24.88 -10.97 -8.70
CA MET A 109 -24.11 -11.56 -9.79
C MET A 109 -25.01 -11.97 -10.95
N ARG A 110 -24.61 -11.65 -12.19
CA ARG A 110 -25.23 -12.13 -13.42
C ARG A 110 -24.52 -13.40 -13.91
N GLN A 111 -25.21 -14.53 -13.85
CA GLN A 111 -24.74 -15.78 -14.43
C GLN A 111 -25.10 -15.86 -15.91
N GLN A 112 -24.29 -16.52 -16.75
CA GLN A 112 -24.64 -16.76 -18.16
C GLN A 112 -25.95 -17.57 -18.31
N ASP A 113 -26.70 -17.30 -19.38
CA ASP A 113 -27.96 -17.98 -19.66
C ASP A 113 -27.76 -19.48 -19.93
N LEU A 114 -28.68 -20.33 -19.45
CA LEU A 114 -28.64 -21.79 -19.73
C LEU A 114 -28.67 -22.08 -21.25
N ASP A 115 -29.31 -21.21 -22.03
CA ASP A 115 -29.42 -21.35 -23.48
C ASP A 115 -28.11 -21.05 -24.22
N ALA A 116 -27.16 -20.37 -23.57
CA ALA A 116 -25.81 -20.17 -24.09
C ALA A 116 -24.92 -21.41 -23.92
N MET A 117 -25.33 -22.39 -23.09
CA MET A 117 -24.54 -23.60 -22.87
C MET A 117 -24.51 -24.49 -24.12
N PRO A 118 -23.35 -25.09 -24.45
CA PRO A 118 -23.24 -26.03 -25.56
C PRO A 118 -24.26 -27.17 -25.49
N THR A 119 -24.74 -27.58 -26.66
CA THR A 119 -25.72 -28.66 -26.80
C THR A 119 -25.08 -30.03 -27.06
N GLN A 120 -23.76 -30.05 -27.29
CA GLN A 120 -23.00 -31.25 -27.60
C GLN A 120 -21.71 -31.31 -26.77
N THR A 121 -21.23 -32.53 -26.50
CA THR A 121 -19.97 -32.80 -25.80
C THR A 121 -19.10 -33.78 -26.62
N PRO A 122 -17.76 -33.66 -26.57
CA PRO A 122 -16.88 -34.67 -27.10
C PRO A 122 -17.14 -36.05 -26.48
N GLY A 123 -17.00 -37.09 -27.28
CA GLY A 123 -17.07 -38.47 -26.83
C GLY A 123 -16.50 -39.42 -27.86
N LEU A 124 -16.64 -40.73 -27.61
CA LEU A 124 -16.19 -41.78 -28.51
C LEU A 124 -17.38 -42.59 -29.05
N THR A 125 -17.29 -43.00 -30.31
CA THR A 125 -18.15 -44.05 -30.89
C THR A 125 -17.84 -45.40 -30.24
N PRO A 126 -18.70 -46.43 -30.39
CA PRO A 126 -18.38 -47.79 -29.93
C PRO A 126 -17.07 -48.34 -30.51
N SER A 127 -16.63 -47.82 -31.66
CA SER A 127 -15.36 -48.16 -32.31
C SER A 127 -14.17 -47.27 -31.91
N GLY A 128 -14.33 -46.39 -30.91
CA GLY A 128 -13.25 -45.55 -30.39
C GLY A 128 -12.91 -44.31 -31.23
N ARG A 129 -13.75 -43.93 -32.20
CA ARG A 129 -13.54 -42.70 -32.99
C ARG A 129 -14.10 -41.49 -32.25
N PRO A 130 -13.42 -40.32 -32.26
CA PRO A 130 -13.97 -39.08 -31.76
C PRO A 130 -15.31 -38.75 -32.41
N THR A 131 -16.27 -38.30 -31.60
CA THR A 131 -17.61 -37.88 -32.04
C THR A 131 -18.15 -36.79 -31.12
N LEU A 132 -19.16 -36.06 -31.57
CA LEU A 132 -19.95 -35.14 -30.75
C LEU A 132 -21.26 -35.83 -30.37
N LYS A 133 -21.52 -35.96 -29.06
CA LYS A 133 -22.78 -36.50 -28.53
C LYS A 133 -23.65 -35.35 -28.06
N ASN A 134 -24.95 -35.41 -28.34
CA ASN A 134 -25.90 -34.46 -27.77
C ASN A 134 -25.89 -34.61 -26.24
N LEU A 135 -25.74 -33.50 -25.53
CA LEU A 135 -25.89 -33.45 -24.08
C LEU A 135 -27.36 -33.65 -23.73
N THR A 136 -27.63 -34.44 -22.69
CA THR A 136 -28.99 -34.52 -22.16
C THR A 136 -29.35 -33.17 -21.51
N LYS A 137 -30.65 -32.87 -21.38
CA LYS A 137 -31.09 -31.65 -20.66
C LYS A 137 -30.50 -31.59 -19.25
N ARG A 138 -30.42 -32.75 -18.59
CA ARG A 138 -29.84 -32.93 -17.27
C ARG A 138 -28.35 -32.58 -17.24
N ASP A 139 -27.58 -33.10 -18.18
CA ASP A 139 -26.13 -32.84 -18.23
C ASP A 139 -25.85 -31.37 -18.54
N ARG A 140 -26.66 -30.73 -19.41
CA ARG A 140 -26.60 -29.27 -19.64
C ARG A 140 -26.87 -28.48 -18.36
N THR A 141 -27.92 -28.84 -17.60
CA THR A 141 -28.24 -28.17 -16.33
C THR A 141 -27.14 -28.38 -15.30
N LEU A 142 -26.57 -29.58 -15.21
CA LEU A 142 -25.44 -29.84 -14.31
C LEU A 142 -24.23 -29.00 -14.69
N TRP A 143 -23.87 -28.93 -15.97
CA TRP A 143 -22.72 -28.15 -16.42
C TRP A 143 -22.90 -26.66 -16.18
N TRP A 144 -24.11 -26.16 -16.40
CA TRP A 144 -24.50 -24.79 -16.06
C TRP A 144 -24.41 -24.51 -14.55
N LEU A 145 -24.91 -25.43 -13.71
CA LEU A 145 -24.83 -25.33 -12.26
C LEU A 145 -23.38 -25.35 -11.77
N THR A 146 -22.53 -26.20 -12.33
CA THR A 146 -21.09 -26.24 -12.04
C THR A 146 -20.42 -24.92 -12.41
N SER A 147 -20.71 -24.36 -13.60
CA SER A 147 -20.20 -23.05 -14.00
C SER A 147 -20.68 -21.93 -13.06
N MET A 148 -21.95 -21.94 -12.67
CA MET A 148 -22.49 -20.99 -11.70
C MET A 148 -21.79 -21.10 -10.35
N GLY A 149 -21.59 -22.32 -9.84
CA GLY A 149 -20.83 -22.56 -8.61
C GLY A 149 -19.41 -22.01 -8.71
N SER A 150 -18.71 -22.26 -9.82
CA SER A 150 -17.36 -21.73 -10.03
C SER A 150 -17.33 -20.20 -10.02
N ASN A 151 -18.28 -19.55 -10.69
CA ASN A 151 -18.39 -18.09 -10.71
C ASN A 151 -18.72 -17.52 -9.33
N ILE A 152 -19.65 -18.14 -8.58
CA ILE A 152 -19.94 -17.75 -7.20
C ILE A 152 -18.65 -17.80 -6.36
N ILE A 153 -17.90 -18.91 -6.40
CA ILE A 153 -16.69 -19.06 -5.59
C ILE A 153 -15.59 -18.07 -6.01
N ALA A 154 -15.45 -17.79 -7.31
CA ALA A 154 -14.51 -16.78 -7.80
C ALA A 154 -14.87 -15.38 -7.25
N THR A 155 -16.12 -14.96 -7.42
CA THR A 155 -16.66 -13.68 -6.91
C THR A 155 -16.49 -13.56 -5.40
N LEU A 156 -16.77 -14.63 -4.64
CA LEU A 156 -16.59 -14.64 -3.19
C LEU A 156 -15.12 -14.47 -2.81
N LYS A 157 -14.21 -15.25 -3.43
CA LYS A 157 -12.77 -15.18 -3.13
C LYS A 157 -12.20 -13.80 -3.41
N GLU A 158 -12.59 -13.21 -4.53
CA GLU A 158 -12.14 -11.88 -4.91
C GLU A 158 -12.72 -10.80 -3.99
N GLY A 159 -14.02 -10.83 -3.68
CA GLY A 159 -14.62 -9.90 -2.73
C GLY A 159 -13.92 -9.95 -1.36
N PHE A 160 -13.60 -11.15 -0.87
CA PHE A 160 -12.83 -11.32 0.36
C PHE A 160 -11.36 -10.87 0.24
N ALA A 161 -10.72 -11.03 -0.92
CA ALA A 161 -9.34 -10.59 -1.12
C ALA A 161 -9.24 -9.06 -1.16
N THR A 162 -10.23 -8.40 -1.77
CA THR A 162 -10.27 -6.95 -1.95
C THR A 162 -10.66 -6.21 -0.66
N ALA A 163 -11.62 -6.74 0.10
CA ALA A 163 -12.11 -6.10 1.33
C ALA A 163 -11.75 -6.94 2.57
N PRO A 164 -10.61 -6.67 3.25
CA PRO A 164 -10.09 -7.54 4.31
C PRO A 164 -10.96 -7.60 5.56
N GLY A 165 -11.69 -6.53 5.88
CA GLY A 165 -12.59 -6.47 7.04
C GLY A 165 -13.93 -7.21 6.85
N ILE A 166 -14.26 -7.62 5.63
CA ILE A 166 -15.48 -8.35 5.32
C ILE A 166 -15.33 -9.82 5.76
N THR A 167 -16.28 -10.31 6.56
CA THR A 167 -16.26 -11.66 7.12
C THR A 167 -17.29 -12.59 6.46
N ALA A 168 -18.31 -12.03 5.82
CA ALA A 168 -19.31 -12.78 5.06
C ALA A 168 -19.78 -12.00 3.84
N ILE A 169 -20.28 -12.71 2.84
CA ILE A 169 -20.89 -12.14 1.64
C ILE A 169 -22.27 -12.76 1.46
N ASP A 170 -23.28 -11.91 1.37
CA ASP A 170 -24.62 -12.26 0.89
C ASP A 170 -24.63 -12.11 -0.63
N LEU A 171 -24.80 -13.21 -1.35
CA LEU A 171 -24.71 -13.21 -2.81
C LEU A 171 -26.01 -13.72 -3.41
N ALA A 172 -26.56 -12.94 -4.34
CA ALA A 172 -27.74 -13.29 -5.12
C ALA A 172 -27.36 -13.40 -6.61
N VAL A 173 -27.75 -14.51 -7.25
CA VAL A 173 -27.45 -14.79 -8.65
C VAL A 173 -28.68 -14.67 -9.50
N LEU A 174 -28.63 -13.83 -10.53
CA LEU A 174 -29.69 -13.67 -11.51
C LEU A 174 -29.27 -14.16 -12.89
N THR A 175 -30.24 -14.68 -13.65
CA THR A 175 -30.08 -15.08 -15.05
C THR A 175 -31.36 -14.84 -15.83
N ARG A 176 -31.30 -14.80 -17.17
CA ARG A 176 -32.51 -14.93 -18.00
C ARG A 176 -33.09 -16.33 -17.80
N LEU A 177 -34.37 -16.41 -17.44
CA LEU A 177 -35.03 -17.69 -17.21
C LEU A 177 -35.31 -18.39 -18.55
N PRO A 178 -35.08 -19.72 -18.65
CA PRO A 178 -35.22 -20.44 -19.92
C PRO A 178 -36.61 -20.31 -20.53
N ASN A 179 -36.68 -20.08 -21.85
CA ASN A 179 -37.92 -19.87 -22.61
C ASN A 179 -38.75 -18.65 -22.16
N THR A 180 -38.15 -17.72 -21.42
CA THR A 180 -38.72 -16.42 -21.10
C THR A 180 -37.74 -15.32 -21.51
N GLN A 181 -38.19 -14.08 -21.55
CA GLN A 181 -37.30 -12.91 -21.68
C GLN A 181 -37.07 -12.21 -20.34
N LEU A 182 -37.48 -12.85 -19.23
CA LEU A 182 -37.43 -12.25 -17.90
C LEU A 182 -36.19 -12.70 -17.14
N LEU A 183 -35.63 -11.77 -16.37
CA LEU A 183 -34.61 -12.08 -15.38
C LEU A 183 -35.26 -12.72 -14.16
N GLY A 184 -34.53 -13.61 -13.50
CA GLY A 184 -34.94 -14.18 -12.23
C GLY A 184 -33.75 -14.63 -11.40
N PHE A 185 -33.90 -14.56 -10.08
CA PHE A 185 -32.92 -15.10 -9.16
C PHE A 185 -32.97 -16.63 -9.16
N VAL A 186 -31.79 -17.24 -9.28
CA VAL A 186 -31.59 -18.69 -9.40
C VAL A 186 -30.73 -19.27 -8.29
N ALA A 187 -30.02 -18.42 -7.55
CA ALA A 187 -29.38 -18.76 -6.28
C ALA A 187 -29.36 -17.53 -5.36
N TYR A 188 -29.48 -17.73 -4.06
CA TYR A 188 -29.08 -16.75 -3.06
C TYR A 188 -28.62 -17.45 -1.79
N GLY A 189 -27.77 -16.80 -1.00
CA GLY A 189 -27.31 -17.32 0.29
C GLY A 189 -26.21 -16.46 0.89
N ARG A 190 -25.71 -16.90 2.04
CA ARG A 190 -24.59 -16.27 2.75
C ARG A 190 -23.38 -17.19 2.78
N TRP A 191 -22.20 -16.67 2.44
CA TRP A 191 -20.94 -17.41 2.55
C TRP A 191 -19.98 -16.67 3.46
N THR A 192 -19.35 -17.38 4.39
CA THR A 192 -18.35 -16.78 5.29
C THR A 192 -16.95 -16.92 4.71
N ARG A 193 -16.07 -15.96 5.02
CA ARG A 193 -14.66 -15.99 4.65
C ARG A 193 -14.01 -17.30 5.07
N GLN A 194 -14.27 -17.73 6.31
CA GLN A 194 -13.71 -18.96 6.87
C GLN A 194 -14.17 -20.20 6.11
N ALA A 195 -15.45 -20.30 5.75
CA ALA A 195 -15.97 -21.45 5.00
C ALA A 195 -15.36 -21.56 3.60
N VAL A 196 -15.23 -20.42 2.89
CA VAL A 196 -14.63 -20.40 1.54
C VAL A 196 -13.12 -20.70 1.60
N ALA A 197 -12.41 -20.15 2.59
CA ALA A 197 -10.95 -20.32 2.74
C ALA A 197 -10.54 -21.73 3.20
N SER A 198 -11.36 -22.38 4.02
CA SER A 198 -11.07 -23.74 4.54
C SER A 198 -11.50 -24.87 3.60
N THR A 199 -12.30 -24.58 2.58
CA THR A 199 -12.76 -25.57 1.61
C THR A 199 -11.70 -25.77 0.51
N PRO A 200 -11.29 -27.02 0.21
CA PRO A 200 -10.38 -27.28 -0.90
C PRO A 200 -11.11 -27.27 -2.25
N TRP A 201 -10.48 -26.71 -3.28
CA TRP A 201 -11.01 -26.57 -4.65
C TRP A 201 -10.00 -27.14 -5.64
N HIS A 202 -10.11 -28.43 -5.96
CA HIS A 202 -9.15 -29.13 -6.84
C HIS A 202 -9.76 -29.52 -8.18
N GLU A 203 -11.02 -29.96 -8.17
CA GLU A 203 -11.71 -30.44 -9.36
C GLU A 203 -12.94 -29.57 -9.69
N PRO A 204 -13.41 -29.53 -10.96
CA PRO A 204 -14.58 -28.74 -11.33
C PRO A 204 -15.83 -29.05 -10.50
N GLU A 205 -16.03 -30.30 -10.09
CA GLU A 205 -17.17 -30.74 -9.29
C GLU A 205 -17.15 -30.14 -7.87
N ASP A 206 -15.98 -29.74 -7.37
CA ASP A 206 -15.87 -29.07 -6.06
C ASP A 206 -16.64 -27.76 -6.03
N ALA A 207 -16.85 -27.12 -7.18
CA ALA A 207 -17.68 -25.92 -7.30
C ALA A 207 -19.08 -26.10 -6.72
N LEU A 208 -19.65 -27.32 -6.74
CA LEU A 208 -20.98 -27.61 -6.20
C LEU A 208 -21.05 -27.49 -4.67
N ARG A 209 -19.91 -27.52 -3.97
CA ARG A 209 -19.84 -27.37 -2.52
C ARG A 209 -20.34 -26.01 -2.05
N PHE A 210 -20.50 -25.02 -2.94
CA PHE A 210 -21.15 -23.74 -2.60
C PHE A 210 -22.53 -23.93 -1.96
N LEU A 211 -23.24 -25.01 -2.32
CA LEU A 211 -24.52 -25.40 -1.73
C LEU A 211 -24.39 -25.86 -0.27
N ASP A 212 -23.27 -26.48 0.08
CA ASP A 212 -23.04 -27.12 1.38
C ASP A 212 -22.38 -26.17 2.39
N ILE A 213 -21.48 -25.31 1.92
CA ILE A 213 -20.68 -24.42 2.78
C ILE A 213 -21.36 -23.08 3.07
N GLY A 214 -22.44 -22.77 2.35
CA GLY A 214 -23.21 -21.55 2.54
C GLY A 214 -24.30 -21.71 3.60
N GLN A 215 -24.72 -20.60 4.18
CA GLN A 215 -25.85 -20.50 5.11
C GLN A 215 -27.09 -20.05 4.34
N ASP A 216 -28.23 -20.68 4.64
CA ASP A 216 -29.54 -20.38 4.05
C ASP A 216 -29.54 -20.33 2.51
N VAL A 217 -28.76 -21.23 1.89
CA VAL A 217 -28.63 -21.27 0.43
C VAL A 217 -29.91 -21.78 -0.21
N ALA A 218 -30.52 -20.94 -1.04
CA ALA A 218 -31.57 -21.32 -1.96
C ALA A 218 -31.00 -21.45 -3.37
N CYS A 219 -31.38 -22.51 -4.09
CA CYS A 219 -30.99 -22.72 -5.48
C CYS A 219 -32.17 -23.29 -6.29
N SER A 220 -32.36 -22.73 -7.48
CA SER A 220 -33.38 -23.13 -8.45
C SER A 220 -33.21 -24.59 -8.94
N VAL A 221 -31.98 -25.11 -8.93
CA VAL A 221 -31.66 -26.49 -9.29
C VAL A 221 -31.76 -27.35 -8.05
N THR A 222 -32.92 -27.97 -7.88
CA THR A 222 -33.19 -28.85 -6.73
C THR A 222 -32.79 -30.29 -7.01
N THR A 223 -32.46 -31.03 -5.95
CA THR A 223 -32.21 -32.47 -6.02
C THR A 223 -33.53 -33.21 -5.82
N THR A 224 -33.86 -34.16 -6.70
CA THR A 224 -35.01 -35.05 -6.47
C THR A 224 -34.75 -35.97 -5.27
N ALA A 225 -35.81 -36.60 -4.74
CA ALA A 225 -35.70 -37.60 -3.67
C ALA A 225 -34.77 -38.79 -4.02
N SER A 226 -34.47 -39.00 -5.31
CA SER A 226 -33.54 -40.02 -5.81
C SER A 226 -32.09 -39.51 -5.95
N GLY A 227 -31.75 -38.33 -5.41
CA GLY A 227 -30.40 -37.76 -5.48
C GLY A 227 -30.04 -37.16 -6.84
N THR A 228 -31.03 -36.90 -7.69
CA THR A 228 -30.85 -36.60 -9.11
C THR A 228 -31.25 -35.13 -9.34
N PHE A 229 -30.34 -34.23 -9.75
CA PHE A 229 -30.68 -32.82 -10.08
C PHE A 229 -31.88 -32.62 -11.03
N SER A 230 -32.71 -31.63 -10.78
CA SER A 230 -33.78 -31.19 -11.67
C SER A 230 -33.22 -30.73 -13.02
N SER A 231 -33.91 -31.05 -14.11
CA SER A 231 -33.62 -30.52 -15.46
C SER A 231 -34.38 -29.22 -15.77
N THR A 232 -35.12 -28.69 -14.80
CA THR A 232 -35.95 -27.48 -14.94
C THR A 232 -35.51 -26.44 -13.92
N ILE A 233 -35.23 -25.23 -14.41
CA ILE A 233 -34.91 -24.05 -13.62
C ILE A 233 -36.19 -23.25 -13.42
N LYS A 234 -36.52 -22.95 -12.17
CA LYS A 234 -37.63 -22.05 -11.80
C LYS A 234 -37.06 -20.87 -11.01
N PRO A 235 -37.62 -19.66 -11.16
CA PRO A 235 -37.21 -18.54 -10.33
C PRO A 235 -37.44 -18.86 -8.85
N LEU A 236 -36.52 -18.41 -8.01
CA LEU A 236 -36.67 -18.48 -6.57
C LEU A 236 -37.72 -17.47 -6.09
N ASP A 237 -38.44 -17.85 -5.04
CA ASP A 237 -39.26 -16.90 -4.29
C ASP A 237 -38.33 -16.01 -3.46
N ILE A 238 -38.30 -14.73 -3.83
CA ILE A 238 -37.47 -13.69 -3.22
C ILE A 238 -38.27 -12.76 -2.31
N SER A 239 -39.56 -13.02 -2.10
CA SER A 239 -40.42 -12.20 -1.23
C SER A 239 -39.91 -12.10 0.22
N ARG A 240 -39.04 -13.04 0.62
CA ARG A 240 -38.44 -13.10 1.95
C ARG A 240 -37.12 -12.33 2.06
N THR A 241 -36.59 -11.83 0.95
CA THR A 241 -35.32 -11.10 0.90
C THR A 241 -35.59 -9.67 0.47
N SER A 242 -35.56 -8.75 1.42
CA SER A 242 -35.81 -7.32 1.18
C SER A 242 -34.85 -6.76 0.13
N GLY A 243 -35.36 -5.94 -0.80
CA GLY A 243 -34.57 -5.26 -1.84
C GLY A 243 -34.32 -6.08 -3.12
N LEU A 244 -34.40 -7.42 -3.08
CA LEU A 244 -34.25 -8.22 -4.32
C LEU A 244 -35.41 -8.02 -5.30
N GLN A 245 -36.62 -7.79 -4.79
CA GLN A 245 -37.78 -7.52 -5.66
C GLN A 245 -37.63 -6.16 -6.34
N ASP A 246 -37.24 -5.13 -5.58
CA ASP A 246 -37.00 -3.79 -6.10
C ASP A 246 -35.90 -3.82 -7.18
N LEU A 247 -34.81 -4.57 -6.97
CA LEU A 247 -33.75 -4.75 -7.97
C LEU A 247 -34.26 -5.39 -9.27
N LEU A 248 -35.14 -6.39 -9.17
CA LEU A 248 -35.74 -7.04 -10.34
C LEU A 248 -36.69 -6.11 -11.08
N ASP A 249 -37.51 -5.35 -10.36
CA ASP A 249 -38.48 -4.43 -10.93
C ASP A 249 -37.75 -3.33 -11.73
N HIS A 250 -36.70 -2.72 -11.16
CA HIS A 250 -35.86 -1.73 -11.86
C HIS A 250 -35.12 -2.32 -13.07
N ALA A 251 -34.71 -3.60 -13.01
CA ALA A 251 -34.04 -4.27 -14.12
C ALA A 251 -35.00 -4.66 -15.27
N GLN A 252 -36.32 -4.56 -15.07
CA GLN A 252 -37.35 -5.00 -16.00
C GLN A 252 -38.23 -3.87 -16.58
N GLU A 253 -38.03 -2.61 -16.18
CA GLU A 253 -38.85 -1.47 -16.66
C GLU A 253 -38.59 -1.06 -18.14
N ASP A 254 -39.67 -1.17 -18.92
CA ASP A 254 -40.16 -0.59 -20.20
C ASP A 254 -39.25 -0.33 -21.44
N PRO A 255 -39.47 -1.04 -22.59
CA PRO A 255 -38.81 -0.80 -23.88
C PRO A 255 -39.15 0.51 -24.62
N ASP A 256 -40.10 1.32 -24.14
CA ASP A 256 -40.48 2.62 -24.75
C ASP A 256 -39.91 3.86 -24.01
N THR A 257 -39.10 3.67 -22.97
CA THR A 257 -38.36 4.75 -22.28
C THR A 257 -37.01 4.97 -22.97
N PRO A 258 -36.53 6.22 -23.19
CA PRO A 258 -35.22 6.49 -23.81
C PRO A 258 -34.04 6.21 -22.85
N GLU A 259 -34.25 5.33 -21.87
CA GLU A 259 -33.31 4.87 -20.85
C GLU A 259 -33.04 3.37 -21.05
N PRO A 260 -31.90 2.85 -20.55
CA PRO A 260 -31.23 1.69 -21.13
C PRO A 260 -32.08 0.40 -21.06
N SER A 261 -32.26 -0.26 -22.21
CA SER A 261 -32.98 -1.52 -22.43
C SER A 261 -32.34 -2.74 -21.72
N LEU A 262 -33.01 -3.89 -21.73
CA LEU A 262 -32.43 -5.19 -21.28
C LEU A 262 -31.09 -5.53 -22.00
N ALA A 263 -30.89 -5.05 -23.22
CA ALA A 263 -29.61 -5.15 -23.91
C ALA A 263 -28.57 -4.21 -23.31
N ASP A 264 -29.00 -3.05 -22.81
CA ASP A 264 -28.16 -2.11 -22.07
C ASP A 264 -27.89 -2.56 -20.62
N LEU A 265 -28.67 -3.47 -20.03
CA LEU A 265 -28.30 -4.19 -18.79
C LEU A 265 -27.28 -5.32 -19.08
N ASP A 266 -27.44 -6.05 -20.18
CA ASP A 266 -26.41 -6.98 -20.69
C ASP A 266 -25.14 -6.21 -21.14
N ILE A 267 -25.22 -4.91 -21.48
CA ILE A 267 -24.05 -4.02 -21.71
C ILE A 267 -23.58 -3.39 -20.40
N SER A 268 -24.44 -3.00 -19.46
CA SER A 268 -24.01 -2.38 -18.20
C SER A 268 -23.40 -3.41 -17.24
N LEU A 269 -23.79 -4.68 -17.36
CA LEU A 269 -23.18 -5.81 -16.67
C LEU A 269 -22.18 -6.56 -17.56
N GLY A 270 -22.38 -6.66 -18.88
CA GLY A 270 -21.48 -7.39 -19.78
C GLY A 270 -20.41 -6.53 -20.47
N ALA A 271 -20.50 -5.21 -20.44
CA ALA A 271 -19.38 -4.35 -20.79
C ALA A 271 -18.53 -4.13 -19.54
N ASN A 272 -17.52 -4.99 -19.39
CA ASN A 272 -16.24 -4.65 -18.75
C ASN A 272 -15.50 -3.53 -19.52
N ASN A 273 -16.23 -2.51 -19.98
CA ASN A 273 -15.63 -1.27 -20.41
C ASN A 273 -15.77 -0.31 -19.24
N THR A 274 -14.61 0.07 -18.70
CA THR A 274 -14.39 1.23 -17.83
C THR A 274 -15.54 2.24 -17.98
N PRO A 275 -16.27 2.58 -16.90
CA PRO A 275 -17.21 3.67 -16.97
C PRO A 275 -16.46 4.89 -17.50
N SER A 276 -16.79 5.27 -18.73
CA SER A 276 -16.33 6.50 -19.35
C SER A 276 -17.03 7.62 -18.60
N GLY A 277 -16.45 7.99 -17.45
CA GLY A 277 -17.07 8.88 -16.48
C GLY A 277 -16.14 9.25 -15.32
N ARG A 278 -15.11 8.44 -15.06
CA ARG A 278 -13.79 8.91 -14.63
C ARG A 278 -12.75 8.03 -15.31
N THR A 279 -12.43 8.34 -16.56
CA THR A 279 -11.01 8.36 -16.89
C THR A 279 -10.38 9.10 -15.72
N PRO A 280 -9.39 8.56 -14.97
CA PRO A 280 -8.56 9.46 -14.19
C PRO A 280 -8.18 10.47 -15.25
N THR A 281 -8.60 11.72 -15.08
CA THR A 281 -8.09 12.80 -15.91
C THR A 281 -6.62 12.47 -16.03
N THR A 282 -6.08 12.41 -17.25
CA THR A 282 -4.65 12.59 -17.47
C THR A 282 -4.33 13.92 -16.82
N GLY A 283 -4.19 13.84 -15.53
CA GLY A 283 -4.63 14.83 -14.58
C GLY A 283 -3.35 15.12 -13.93
N SER A 284 -2.63 16.03 -14.59
CA SER A 284 -1.40 16.68 -14.14
C SER A 284 -0.60 15.78 -13.22
N ASP A 285 0.46 15.14 -13.74
CA ASP A 285 1.53 14.55 -12.92
C ASP A 285 1.60 15.31 -11.57
N PRO A 286 1.25 14.67 -10.43
CA PRO A 286 1.14 15.38 -9.15
C PRO A 286 2.50 15.99 -8.76
N TYR A 287 3.57 15.42 -9.31
CA TYR A 287 4.94 15.91 -9.18
C TYR A 287 5.40 16.80 -10.33
N ARG A 288 4.49 17.33 -11.15
CA ARG A 288 4.82 18.27 -12.22
C ARG A 288 5.72 19.37 -11.66
N ILE A 289 6.94 19.42 -12.15
CA ILE A 289 7.95 20.37 -11.70
C ILE A 289 7.56 21.78 -12.18
N ARG A 290 7.57 22.75 -11.26
CA ARG A 290 7.38 24.17 -11.59
C ARG A 290 8.63 24.75 -12.22
N THR A 291 8.44 25.61 -13.21
CA THR A 291 9.53 26.39 -13.82
C THR A 291 9.96 27.55 -12.90
N PHE A 292 11.16 28.07 -13.11
CA PHE A 292 11.66 29.22 -12.36
C PHE A 292 10.78 30.47 -12.55
N ALA A 293 10.21 30.66 -13.75
CA ALA A 293 9.30 31.77 -14.06
C ALA A 293 7.98 31.69 -13.28
N GLU A 294 7.40 30.50 -13.14
CA GLU A 294 6.19 30.27 -12.35
C GLU A 294 6.46 30.56 -10.87
N TRP A 295 7.59 30.08 -10.34
CA TRP A 295 8.02 30.38 -8.96
C TRP A 295 8.21 31.89 -8.73
N GLN A 296 8.88 32.60 -9.64
CA GLN A 296 9.10 34.03 -9.49
C GLN A 296 7.78 34.84 -9.54
N SER A 297 6.83 34.43 -10.38
CA SER A 297 5.51 35.08 -10.51
C SER A 297 4.68 34.92 -9.23
N ASP A 298 4.74 33.74 -8.59
CA ASP A 298 4.09 33.48 -7.30
C ASP A 298 4.70 34.34 -6.17
N THR A 299 6.02 34.60 -6.22
CA THR A 299 6.68 35.49 -5.24
C THR A 299 6.46 36.99 -5.50
N GLY A 300 6.04 37.38 -6.71
CA GLY A 300 5.93 38.78 -7.14
C GLY A 300 4.56 39.44 -6.93
N THR A 301 3.52 38.69 -6.55
CA THR A 301 2.12 39.16 -6.55
C THR A 301 1.54 39.34 -5.13
N SER A 302 2.01 40.35 -4.38
CA SER A 302 1.22 41.02 -3.32
C SER A 302 1.91 42.27 -2.72
N PRO A 303 1.31 43.49 -2.77
CA PRO A 303 1.84 44.69 -2.13
C PRO A 303 1.47 44.84 -0.64
N ASN A 304 1.03 43.77 0.03
CA ASN A 304 0.73 43.80 1.45
C ASN A 304 1.44 42.62 2.14
N SER A 305 2.76 42.70 2.25
CA SER A 305 3.50 41.91 3.24
C SER A 305 3.34 42.60 4.60
N PRO A 306 2.70 41.98 5.60
CA PRO A 306 3.06 42.30 6.97
C PRO A 306 4.55 41.96 7.12
N ARG A 307 5.32 42.86 7.74
CA ARG A 307 6.61 42.57 8.40
C ARG A 307 6.59 41.13 8.94
N PRO A 308 7.66 40.31 8.80
CA PRO A 308 7.59 38.86 9.01
C PRO A 308 6.77 38.57 10.28
N PRO A 309 5.53 38.05 10.14
CA PRO A 309 4.88 37.50 11.30
C PRO A 309 5.70 36.27 11.64
N ASN A 310 5.97 36.11 12.94
CA ASN A 310 6.39 34.87 13.55
C ASN A 310 6.06 33.65 12.69
N SER A 311 7.09 32.86 12.42
CA SER A 311 7.01 31.45 12.07
C SER A 311 5.77 30.81 12.71
N ALA A 312 4.78 30.44 11.91
CA ALA A 312 3.59 29.74 12.35
C ALA A 312 3.10 28.85 11.20
N PRO A 313 2.47 27.70 11.51
CA PRO A 313 3.18 26.53 11.98
C PRO A 313 3.15 25.43 10.92
N GLN A 314 4.26 24.70 10.77
CA GLN A 314 4.19 23.31 10.30
C GLN A 314 3.08 22.62 11.12
N PRO A 315 2.26 21.69 10.56
CA PRO A 315 1.39 20.88 11.39
C PRO A 315 2.27 20.37 12.52
N HIS A 316 1.91 20.72 13.76
CA HIS A 316 2.80 20.57 14.92
C HIS A 316 3.07 19.08 15.14
N ARG A 317 4.01 18.53 14.39
CA ARG A 317 4.90 17.51 14.91
C ARG A 317 5.72 18.29 15.91
N GLU A 318 5.61 17.94 17.18
CA GLU A 318 6.45 18.55 18.21
C GLU A 318 7.89 18.61 17.68
N PRO A 319 8.58 19.76 17.80
CA PRO A 319 9.96 19.85 17.36
C PRO A 319 10.74 18.70 17.98
N ALA A 320 11.53 18.01 17.16
CA ALA A 320 12.23 16.82 17.61
C ALA A 320 13.01 17.15 18.89
N THR A 321 12.73 16.39 19.94
CA THR A 321 13.37 16.59 21.24
C THR A 321 14.85 16.33 21.08
N SER A 322 15.66 17.37 21.26
CA SER A 322 17.12 17.23 21.20
C SER A 322 17.60 16.51 22.46
N LEU A 323 18.28 15.38 22.26
CA LEU A 323 18.87 14.58 23.31
C LEU A 323 20.32 15.02 23.54
N ILE A 324 20.77 14.96 24.80
CA ILE A 324 22.19 15.09 25.17
C ILE A 324 22.82 13.71 25.37
N PRO A 325 24.16 13.57 25.26
CA PRO A 325 24.84 12.30 25.50
C PRO A 325 24.45 11.68 26.85
N GLY A 326 24.07 10.40 26.84
CA GLY A 326 23.61 9.65 28.00
C GLY A 326 22.13 9.84 28.37
N GLN A 327 21.41 10.81 27.78
CA GLN A 327 20.01 11.05 28.08
C GLN A 327 19.15 9.86 27.66
N THR A 328 18.25 9.47 28.56
CA THR A 328 17.26 8.40 28.32
C THR A 328 15.86 8.98 28.34
N VAL A 329 15.03 8.58 27.38
CA VAL A 329 13.61 8.91 27.30
C VAL A 329 12.80 7.62 27.18
N VAL A 330 11.60 7.61 27.75
CA VAL A 330 10.64 6.51 27.54
C VAL A 330 9.96 6.75 26.20
N LEU A 331 9.95 5.74 25.33
CA LEU A 331 9.27 5.81 24.04
C LEU A 331 7.78 5.59 24.26
N PRO A 332 6.91 6.44 23.70
CA PRO A 332 5.48 6.22 23.76
C PRO A 332 5.10 5.03 22.87
N GLU A 333 3.94 4.41 23.11
CA GLU A 333 3.54 3.14 22.47
C GLU A 333 3.45 3.26 20.94
N GLU A 334 3.13 4.44 20.40
CA GLU A 334 3.07 4.67 18.95
C GLU A 334 4.44 4.49 18.29
N ALA A 335 5.53 4.77 19.02
CA ALA A 335 6.89 4.54 18.53
C ALA A 335 7.25 3.05 18.46
N TRP A 336 6.49 2.17 19.10
CA TRP A 336 6.80 0.74 19.10
C TRP A 336 6.34 0.04 17.83
N GLN A 337 5.33 0.59 17.15
CA GLN A 337 4.76 0.00 15.93
C GLN A 337 5.56 0.29 14.67
N GLY A 338 6.43 1.30 14.69
CA GLY A 338 7.27 1.64 13.54
C GLY A 338 8.03 2.93 13.78
N MET A 339 9.34 2.80 13.93
CA MET A 339 10.26 3.90 14.11
C MET A 339 11.21 4.00 12.91
N LEU A 340 11.29 5.18 12.33
CA LEU A 340 12.25 5.51 11.29
C LEU A 340 13.47 6.17 11.95
N ILE A 341 14.64 5.70 11.55
CA ILE A 341 15.94 6.19 11.99
C ILE A 341 16.61 6.77 10.76
N ALA A 342 17.06 8.02 10.83
CA ALA A 342 17.81 8.69 9.78
C ALA A 342 19.10 9.28 10.36
N PHE A 343 20.24 8.94 9.76
CA PHE A 343 21.52 9.54 10.08
C PHE A 343 22.00 10.37 8.90
N THR A 344 22.06 11.69 9.07
CA THR A 344 22.50 12.63 8.05
C THR A 344 23.91 13.13 8.38
N PHE A 345 24.78 13.19 7.38
CA PHE A 345 26.17 13.63 7.50
C PHE A 345 26.70 14.14 6.15
N ALA A 346 27.88 14.75 6.15
CA ALA A 346 28.58 15.27 4.97
C ALA A 346 30.10 15.21 5.18
N GLY A 347 30.88 15.40 4.12
CA GLY A 347 32.35 15.57 4.19
C GLY A 347 33.17 14.28 4.15
N ALA A 348 32.65 13.18 4.71
CA ALA A 348 33.22 11.84 4.60
C ALA A 348 32.08 10.82 4.51
N ASP A 349 32.39 9.58 4.12
CA ASP A 349 31.40 8.51 4.04
C ASP A 349 31.35 7.68 5.33
N ALA A 350 30.13 7.29 5.73
CA ALA A 350 29.87 6.43 6.86
C ALA A 350 28.64 5.54 6.57
N ASP A 351 28.60 4.37 7.17
CA ASP A 351 27.48 3.42 7.04
C ASP A 351 26.73 3.27 8.36
N LEU A 352 25.41 3.14 8.27
CA LEU A 352 24.52 2.88 9.40
C LEU A 352 24.37 1.36 9.58
N THR A 353 24.51 0.91 10.83
CA THR A 353 24.40 -0.49 11.22
C THR A 353 23.54 -0.65 12.46
N LEU A 354 22.89 -1.80 12.61
CA LEU A 354 22.07 -2.12 13.77
C LEU A 354 22.48 -3.47 14.39
N PHE A 355 22.63 -3.52 15.71
CA PHE A 355 22.82 -4.79 16.44
C PHE A 355 21.57 -5.10 17.28
N LEU A 356 20.95 -6.24 17.03
CA LEU A 356 19.82 -6.75 17.81
C LEU A 356 20.40 -7.64 18.92
N THR A 357 20.34 -7.18 20.16
CA THR A 357 21.10 -7.77 21.25
C THR A 357 20.20 -8.26 22.39
N GLY A 358 20.66 -9.29 23.08
CA GLY A 358 20.08 -9.78 24.31
C GLY A 358 20.35 -8.87 25.52
N THR A 359 20.01 -9.34 26.71
CA THR A 359 20.23 -8.59 27.96
C THR A 359 21.72 -8.36 28.27
N ASP A 360 22.59 -9.23 27.77
CA ASP A 360 24.05 -9.18 27.90
C ASP A 360 24.72 -8.19 26.92
N GLY A 361 23.93 -7.57 26.03
CA GLY A 361 24.44 -6.62 25.04
C GLY A 361 25.13 -7.27 23.85
N ARG A 362 24.96 -8.58 23.66
CA ARG A 362 25.51 -9.34 22.53
C ARG A 362 24.42 -9.82 21.57
N VAL A 363 24.76 -9.97 20.30
CA VAL A 363 23.89 -10.64 19.33
C VAL A 363 23.80 -12.13 19.67
N SER A 364 22.64 -12.74 19.43
CA SER A 364 22.46 -14.18 19.66
C SER A 364 22.96 -15.04 18.49
N ASP A 365 22.95 -14.46 17.28
CA ASP A 365 23.35 -15.07 16.01
C ASP A 365 23.80 -13.96 15.04
N ASP A 366 24.58 -14.28 14.01
CA ASP A 366 25.01 -13.35 12.97
C ASP A 366 23.82 -12.72 12.22
N GLN A 367 22.68 -13.41 12.21
CA GLN A 367 21.41 -12.90 11.65
C GLN A 367 20.84 -11.69 12.40
N ASP A 368 21.30 -11.44 13.63
CA ASP A 368 20.88 -10.30 14.45
C ASP A 368 21.77 -9.05 14.24
N PHE A 369 22.71 -9.11 13.30
CA PHE A 369 23.49 -7.96 12.84
C PHE A 369 22.97 -7.44 11.49
N VAL A 370 22.49 -6.19 11.46
CA VAL A 370 21.96 -5.54 10.25
C VAL A 370 22.98 -4.55 9.71
N PHE A 371 23.41 -4.77 8.47
CA PHE A 371 24.38 -3.95 7.75
C PHE A 371 24.12 -4.06 6.24
N TYR A 372 24.88 -3.35 5.40
CA TYR A 372 24.58 -3.24 3.97
C TYR A 372 24.46 -4.59 3.21
N ASN A 373 25.23 -5.63 3.57
CA ASN A 373 25.12 -6.96 2.95
C ASN A 373 24.03 -7.85 3.57
N GLN A 374 23.55 -7.50 4.77
CA GLN A 374 22.42 -8.14 5.43
C GLN A 374 21.43 -7.05 5.89
N PRO A 375 20.68 -6.45 4.95
CA PRO A 375 19.96 -5.20 5.21
C PRO A 375 18.71 -5.40 6.06
N SER A 376 18.39 -6.61 6.53
CA SER A 376 17.19 -6.91 7.31
C SER A 376 17.45 -8.06 8.28
N ALA A 377 16.85 -7.98 9.47
CA ALA A 377 16.82 -9.04 10.49
C ALA A 377 15.42 -9.20 11.08
N ALA A 378 15.23 -10.21 11.94
CA ALA A 378 14.00 -10.43 12.70
C ALA A 378 12.74 -10.45 11.82
N ASN A 379 12.76 -11.20 10.71
CA ASN A 379 11.67 -11.28 9.72
C ASN A 379 11.20 -9.92 9.15
N GLY A 380 12.10 -8.93 9.10
CA GLY A 380 11.78 -7.59 8.59
C GLY A 380 11.44 -6.57 9.67
N ALA A 381 11.42 -6.96 10.95
CA ALA A 381 11.18 -6.03 12.06
C ALA A 381 12.30 -5.00 12.23
N SER A 382 13.51 -5.27 11.72
CA SER A 382 14.61 -4.30 11.68
C SER A 382 15.24 -4.32 10.30
N ARG A 383 15.32 -3.17 9.62
CA ARG A 383 15.76 -3.09 8.22
C ARG A 383 16.44 -1.77 7.85
N LEU A 384 17.52 -1.82 7.08
CA LEU A 384 18.09 -0.67 6.39
C LEU A 384 17.27 -0.33 5.14
N LEU A 385 16.94 0.95 4.99
CA LEU A 385 16.20 1.50 3.85
C LEU A 385 17.13 2.08 2.77
N GLY A 386 18.43 2.13 3.05
CA GLY A 386 19.47 2.52 2.12
C GLY A 386 20.00 3.95 2.32
N LYS A 387 21.01 4.26 1.51
CA LYS A 387 21.78 5.52 1.52
C LYS A 387 21.25 6.45 0.42
N GLN A 388 20.93 7.70 0.79
CA GLN A 388 20.46 8.73 -0.13
C GLN A 388 21.40 9.94 -0.10
N ALA A 389 22.00 10.29 -1.24
CA ALA A 389 22.85 11.47 -1.36
C ALA A 389 22.05 12.67 -1.88
N GLU A 390 22.12 13.81 -1.18
CA GLU A 390 21.52 15.08 -1.56
C GLU A 390 22.58 16.20 -1.49
N GLY A 391 23.22 16.45 -2.64
CA GLY A 391 24.34 17.39 -2.72
C GLY A 391 25.54 16.90 -1.89
N PRO A 392 26.08 17.72 -0.96
CA PRO A 392 27.19 17.30 -0.10
C PRO A 392 26.74 16.44 1.10
N HIS A 393 25.43 16.31 1.34
CA HIS A 393 24.89 15.55 2.45
C HIS A 393 24.49 14.14 2.00
N VAL A 394 24.69 13.19 2.88
CA VAL A 394 24.27 11.80 2.74
C VAL A 394 23.39 11.47 3.94
N THR A 395 22.26 10.81 3.68
CA THR A 395 21.36 10.31 4.72
C THR A 395 21.22 8.80 4.59
N GLU A 396 21.59 8.07 5.63
CA GLU A 396 21.36 6.65 5.79
C GLU A 396 20.08 6.44 6.61
N LYS A 397 19.21 5.51 6.18
CA LYS A 397 17.92 5.28 6.84
C LYS A 397 17.73 3.83 7.26
N ALA A 398 17.03 3.62 8.37
CA ALA A 398 16.59 2.33 8.85
C ALA A 398 15.17 2.39 9.44
N ALA A 399 14.43 1.28 9.42
CA ALA A 399 13.13 1.12 10.05
C ALA A 399 13.19 0.02 11.11
N VAL A 400 12.57 0.26 12.26
CA VAL A 400 12.48 -0.70 13.38
C VAL A 400 11.04 -0.78 13.91
N HIS A 401 10.49 -1.99 13.95
CA HIS A 401 9.19 -2.34 14.52
C HIS A 401 9.40 -3.06 15.86
N LEU A 402 9.45 -2.30 16.96
CA LEU A 402 9.82 -2.81 18.29
C LEU A 402 8.86 -3.88 18.84
N THR A 403 7.58 -3.85 18.45
CA THR A 403 6.59 -4.88 18.81
C THR A 403 6.76 -6.19 18.04
N ALA A 404 7.39 -6.16 16.87
CA ALA A 404 7.64 -7.33 16.04
C ALA A 404 9.01 -7.97 16.31
N LEU A 405 9.82 -7.39 17.19
CA LEU A 405 11.11 -7.96 17.58
C LEU A 405 10.91 -9.25 18.39
N PRO A 406 11.66 -10.34 18.06
CA PRO A 406 11.68 -11.57 18.83
C PRO A 406 11.95 -11.33 20.32
N GLU A 407 11.45 -12.23 21.17
CA GLU A 407 11.55 -12.08 22.63
C GLU A 407 13.01 -12.07 23.12
N HIS A 408 13.93 -12.73 22.42
CA HIS A 408 15.35 -12.71 22.79
C HIS A 408 16.01 -11.35 22.57
N VAL A 409 15.44 -10.49 21.71
CA VAL A 409 15.95 -9.15 21.44
C VAL A 409 15.44 -8.18 22.50
N GLN A 410 16.38 -7.69 23.30
CA GLN A 410 16.11 -6.78 24.42
C GLN A 410 16.62 -5.37 24.13
N ARG A 411 17.52 -5.21 23.16
CA ARG A 411 18.07 -3.92 22.76
C ARG A 411 18.40 -3.90 21.26
N VAL A 412 18.11 -2.77 20.61
CA VAL A 412 18.59 -2.44 19.27
C VAL A 412 19.62 -1.33 19.40
N VAL A 413 20.87 -1.63 19.09
CA VAL A 413 21.99 -0.68 19.08
C VAL A 413 22.05 -0.04 17.71
N VAL A 414 22.04 1.29 17.64
CA VAL A 414 22.16 2.08 16.41
C VAL A 414 23.56 2.65 16.32
N SER A 415 24.31 2.25 15.29
CA SER A 415 25.72 2.60 15.14
C SER A 415 26.07 3.08 13.75
N ILE A 416 27.18 3.81 13.68
CA ILE A 416 27.84 4.16 12.42
C ILE A 416 29.26 3.63 12.37
N ASN A 417 29.76 3.40 11.17
CA ASN A 417 31.17 3.12 10.93
C ASN A 417 31.68 3.95 9.74
N MET A 418 32.89 4.44 9.85
CA MET A 418 33.60 5.07 8.74
C MET A 418 34.05 4.02 7.73
N ASP A 419 34.18 4.40 6.46
CA ASP A 419 34.80 3.57 5.44
C ASP A 419 36.28 3.29 5.79
N VAL A 420 36.62 2.00 5.95
CA VAL A 420 37.94 1.51 6.35
C VAL A 420 39.02 1.91 5.35
N ASP A 421 38.68 1.96 4.05
CA ASP A 421 39.64 2.22 2.97
C ASP A 421 40.11 3.68 2.94
N THR A 422 39.34 4.58 3.54
CA THR A 422 39.65 6.03 3.56
C THR A 422 40.63 6.42 4.67
N GLY A 423 40.74 5.61 5.73
CA GLY A 423 41.49 5.94 6.95
C GLY A 423 40.95 7.15 7.73
N LEU A 424 39.78 7.68 7.36
CA LEU A 424 39.13 8.81 8.00
C LEU A 424 38.48 8.41 9.34
N THR A 425 38.24 9.40 10.20
CA THR A 425 37.62 9.23 11.52
C THR A 425 36.31 10.00 11.58
N CYS A 426 35.51 9.77 12.62
CA CYS A 426 34.22 10.44 12.80
C CYS A 426 34.34 11.97 12.86
N ALA A 427 35.51 12.53 13.16
CA ALA A 427 35.77 13.98 13.04
C ALA A 427 35.70 14.52 11.60
N ALA A 428 35.81 13.67 10.58
CA ALA A 428 35.64 14.07 9.18
C ALA A 428 34.16 14.20 8.78
N LEU A 429 33.23 13.70 9.61
CA LEU A 429 31.80 13.88 9.42
C LEU A 429 31.40 15.29 9.84
N THR A 430 30.90 16.06 8.89
CA THR A 430 30.24 17.35 9.11
C THR A 430 28.73 17.17 9.09
N HIS A 431 27.99 18.04 9.78
CA HIS A 431 26.53 17.96 9.84
C HIS A 431 25.98 16.61 10.34
N ALA A 432 26.77 15.86 11.13
CA ALA A 432 26.38 14.58 11.69
C ALA A 432 25.19 14.77 12.66
N ALA A 433 24.05 14.18 12.31
CA ALA A 433 22.85 14.23 13.12
C ALA A 433 22.04 12.94 12.96
N LEU A 434 21.71 12.32 14.09
CA LEU A 434 20.71 11.28 14.19
C LEU A 434 19.34 11.92 14.37
N TYR A 435 18.37 11.44 13.61
CA TYR A 435 16.96 11.78 13.71
C TYR A 435 16.17 10.47 13.85
N MET A 436 15.26 10.42 14.81
CA MET A 436 14.38 9.28 15.04
C MET A 436 12.96 9.77 15.15
N ASP A 437 12.05 9.19 14.40
CA ASP A 437 10.64 9.57 14.41
C ASP A 437 9.72 8.36 14.28
N CYS A 438 8.51 8.50 14.81
CA CYS A 438 7.42 7.55 14.60
C CYS A 438 6.28 8.24 13.84
N ALA A 439 5.52 7.47 13.06
CA ALA A 439 4.56 8.01 12.07
C ALA A 439 3.55 9.00 12.67
N THR A 440 3.15 8.81 13.92
CA THR A 440 2.08 9.58 14.58
C THR A 440 2.48 10.22 15.91
N GLY A 441 3.77 10.23 16.28
CA GLY A 441 4.23 10.66 17.61
C GLY A 441 5.47 11.57 17.61
N PRO A 442 6.09 11.78 18.79
CA PRO A 442 7.23 12.69 18.95
C PRO A 442 8.45 12.22 18.16
N ALA A 443 9.30 13.17 17.79
CA ALA A 443 10.58 12.90 17.18
C ALA A 443 11.72 13.23 18.15
N TRP A 444 12.88 12.62 17.95
CA TRP A 444 14.10 12.87 18.71
C TRP A 444 15.26 13.13 17.78
N THR A 445 16.17 14.00 18.21
CA THR A 445 17.41 14.23 17.48
C THR A 445 18.61 14.22 18.40
N PHE A 446 19.73 13.72 17.91
CA PHE A 446 20.98 13.69 18.64
C PHE A 446 22.14 13.99 17.70
N GLN A 447 22.99 14.94 18.08
CA GLN A 447 24.24 15.21 17.37
C GLN A 447 25.37 14.45 18.08
N PRO A 448 25.93 13.39 17.47
CA PRO A 448 27.06 12.70 18.06
C PRO A 448 28.28 13.63 18.16
N PRO A 449 29.14 13.45 19.17
CA PRO A 449 30.37 14.22 19.30
C PRO A 449 31.32 13.90 18.14
N ALA A 450 31.98 14.93 17.59
CA ALA A 450 33.08 14.72 16.67
C ALA A 450 34.33 14.28 17.45
N ASP A 451 34.83 13.07 17.21
CA ASP A 451 36.05 12.56 17.84
C ASP A 451 37.10 12.15 16.79
N PRO A 452 38.30 12.77 16.81
CA PRO A 452 39.34 12.50 15.82
C PRO A 452 40.01 11.13 15.95
N ASN A 453 39.75 10.38 17.03
CA ASN A 453 40.36 9.07 17.28
C ASN A 453 39.41 7.90 17.01
N ILE A 454 38.16 8.17 16.63
CA ILE A 454 37.10 7.17 16.57
C ILE A 454 36.73 6.89 15.12
N ARG A 455 36.58 5.60 14.79
CA ARG A 455 36.23 5.12 13.44
C ARG A 455 34.87 4.43 13.38
N ALA A 456 34.29 4.07 14.51
CA ALA A 456 32.91 3.60 14.61
C ALA A 456 32.28 4.12 15.91
N MET A 457 30.97 4.33 15.92
CA MET A 457 30.28 4.93 17.04
C MET A 457 28.89 4.34 17.25
N VAL A 458 28.55 4.01 18.49
CA VAL A 458 27.17 3.79 18.91
C VAL A 458 26.54 5.14 19.19
N ILE A 459 25.55 5.50 18.39
CA ILE A 459 24.90 6.81 18.46
C ILE A 459 23.68 6.76 19.40
N ALA A 460 22.91 5.67 19.35
CA ALA A 460 21.73 5.49 20.20
C ALA A 460 21.45 4.01 20.50
N GLU A 461 20.67 3.77 21.56
CA GLU A 461 20.13 2.46 21.91
C GLU A 461 18.62 2.55 22.14
N LEU A 462 17.88 1.59 21.58
CA LEU A 462 16.50 1.32 21.92
C LEU A 462 16.51 0.07 22.80
N TYR A 463 15.96 0.11 24.01
CA TYR A 463 15.99 -1.07 24.88
C TYR A 463 14.70 -1.26 25.64
N ARG A 464 14.36 -2.53 25.86
CA ARG A 464 13.19 -2.97 26.60
C ARG A 464 13.52 -2.93 28.09
N HIS A 465 12.62 -2.34 28.87
CA HIS A 465 12.68 -2.27 30.32
C HIS A 465 11.34 -2.73 30.88
N HIS A 466 11.32 -3.31 32.08
CA HIS A 466 10.07 -3.76 32.70
C HIS A 466 9.71 -2.83 33.86
N THR A 467 8.47 -2.35 33.88
CA THR A 467 7.94 -1.55 34.99
C THR A 467 6.58 -2.13 35.36
N ASN A 468 6.40 -2.56 36.62
CA ASN A 468 5.16 -3.19 37.11
C ASN A 468 4.64 -4.30 36.18
N ASP A 469 5.54 -5.21 35.75
CA ASP A 469 5.27 -6.33 34.84
C ASP A 469 4.79 -5.97 33.42
N GLN A 470 4.88 -4.70 33.02
CA GLN A 470 4.67 -4.27 31.64
C GLN A 470 6.00 -3.90 30.95
N PRO A 471 6.24 -4.39 29.71
CA PRO A 471 7.40 -4.00 28.94
C PRO A 471 7.21 -2.57 28.42
N ILE A 472 8.20 -1.72 28.67
CA ILE A 472 8.30 -0.37 28.12
C ILE A 472 9.59 -0.25 27.31
N TRP A 473 9.54 0.42 26.16
CA TRP A 473 10.74 0.73 25.41
C TRP A 473 11.31 2.08 25.80
N LYS A 474 12.63 2.17 25.86
CA LYS A 474 13.37 3.39 26.16
C LYS A 474 14.38 3.67 25.05
N LEU A 475 14.56 4.93 24.73
CA LEU A 475 15.60 5.43 23.84
C LEU A 475 16.68 6.09 24.69
N ARG A 476 17.94 5.75 24.43
CA ARG A 476 19.12 6.38 25.04
C ARG A 476 20.05 6.92 23.97
N ALA A 477 20.36 8.21 24.03
CA ALA A 477 21.45 8.79 23.25
C ALA A 477 22.80 8.46 23.90
N ILE A 478 23.79 8.04 23.11
CA ILE A 478 25.08 7.56 23.64
C ILE A 478 26.24 8.40 23.10
N GLY A 479 26.62 8.18 21.84
CA GLY A 479 27.81 8.81 21.25
C GLY A 479 29.13 8.18 21.70
N GLN A 480 29.15 6.87 21.96
CA GLN A 480 30.35 6.14 22.39
C GLN A 480 31.13 5.65 21.17
N GLY A 481 32.44 5.89 21.14
CA GLY A 481 33.30 5.57 20.01
C GLY A 481 34.21 4.35 20.20
N TRP A 482 34.56 3.72 19.08
CA TRP A 482 35.59 2.69 18.94
C TRP A 482 36.69 3.16 17.98
N ALA A 483 37.94 3.12 18.44
CA ALA A 483 39.11 3.46 17.62
C ALA A 483 39.40 2.36 16.57
N ASP A 484 39.17 1.11 16.93
CA ASP A 484 39.39 -0.08 16.08
C ASP A 484 38.32 -0.24 14.99
N GLY A 485 37.44 0.75 14.79
CA GLY A 485 36.42 0.75 13.73
C GLY A 485 35.33 -0.30 13.94
N LEU A 486 34.72 -0.73 12.82
CA LEU A 486 33.62 -1.69 12.84
C LEU A 486 34.04 -3.01 13.50
N ASP A 487 35.27 -3.46 13.29
CA ASP A 487 35.77 -4.72 13.85
C ASP A 487 35.75 -4.75 15.38
N GLY A 488 36.20 -3.64 15.98
CA GLY A 488 36.18 -3.49 17.45
C GLY A 488 34.76 -3.40 17.98
N LEU A 489 33.88 -2.73 17.26
CA LEU A 489 32.47 -2.57 17.63
C LEU A 489 31.71 -3.90 17.52
N ALA A 490 31.86 -4.63 16.41
CA ALA A 490 31.20 -5.91 16.18
C ALA A 490 31.68 -6.98 17.17
N ARG A 491 32.99 -7.05 17.49
CA ARG A 491 33.52 -7.91 18.57
C ARG A 491 32.94 -7.54 19.94
N ALA A 492 32.75 -6.26 20.22
CA ALA A 492 32.15 -5.80 21.49
C ALA A 492 30.68 -6.24 21.62
N HIS A 493 29.98 -6.43 20.50
CA HIS A 493 28.61 -6.94 20.45
C HIS A 493 28.52 -8.44 20.12
N GLY A 494 29.64 -9.16 20.12
CA GLY A 494 29.68 -10.60 20.03
C GLY A 494 29.49 -11.20 18.63
N VAL A 495 29.69 -10.41 17.57
CA VAL A 495 29.79 -10.91 16.20
C VAL A 495 31.17 -11.52 15.98
N ASP A 496 31.22 -12.73 15.42
CA ASP A 496 32.47 -13.35 14.98
C ASP A 496 32.89 -12.76 13.62
N ILE A 497 34.10 -12.20 13.57
CA ILE A 497 34.66 -11.56 12.39
C ILE A 497 35.86 -12.41 11.98
N GLU A 498 35.70 -13.25 10.96
CA GLU A 498 36.80 -14.02 10.35
C GLU A 498 37.47 -13.27 9.19
#